data_AF-A0A4Q5S9K6-F1
#
_entry.id   AF-A0A4Q5S9K6-F1
#
_cell.length_a   1.000
_cell.length_b   1.000
_cell.length_c   1.000
_cell.angle_alpha   90.00
_cell.angle_beta   90.00
_cell.angle_gamma   90.00
#
_symmetry.space_group_name_H-M   'P 1'
#
loop_
_entity.id
_entity.type
_entity.pdbx_description
1 polymer ?
#
loop_
_entity_poly.entity_id
_entity_poly.type
_entity_poly.pdbx_seq_one_letter_code
_entity_poly.pdbx_strand_id
1 'polypeptide(L)' 'MSYPYQLKTFEEYKKAYQQSIDEPESFWAGIAEHFSWKKKWDKVLDW' A
#
# COMPACT_ATOMS: atom_id res chain seq x y z
N MET A 1 -12.81 -14.95 -5.08
CA MET A 1 -12.20 -14.21 -3.95
C MET A 1 -11.75 -12.87 -4.51
N SER A 2 -12.32 -11.75 -4.07
CA SER A 2 -11.89 -10.40 -4.51
C SER A 2 -10.88 -9.87 -3.52
N TYR A 3 -9.67 -9.57 -3.99
CA TYR A 3 -8.66 -8.93 -3.15
C TYR A 3 -8.90 -7.42 -3.15
N PRO A 4 -8.95 -6.77 -1.98
CA PRO A 4 -9.28 -5.33 -1.87
C PRO A 4 -8.30 -4.41 -2.60
N TYR A 5 -7.10 -4.91 -2.92
CA TYR A 5 -6.02 -4.15 -3.59
C TYR A 5 -5.71 -4.65 -5.00
N GLN A 6 -6.62 -5.41 -5.62
CA GLN A 6 -6.40 -5.89 -6.97
C GLN A 6 -6.61 -4.76 -7.98
N LEU A 7 -5.51 -4.33 -8.60
CA LEU A 7 -5.51 -3.44 -9.75
C LEU A 7 -6.02 -4.21 -10.98
N LYS A 8 -7.08 -3.73 -11.62
CA LYS A 8 -7.71 -4.42 -12.76
C LYS A 8 -7.29 -3.84 -14.10
N THR A 9 -6.92 -2.57 -14.11
CA THR A 9 -6.49 -1.86 -15.31
C THR A 9 -5.09 -1.27 -15.15
N PHE A 10 -4.44 -1.04 -16.29
CA PHE A 10 -3.12 -0.42 -16.34
C PHE A 10 -3.12 1.03 -15.81
N GLU A 11 -4.23 1.75 -15.99
CA GLU A 11 -4.39 3.10 -15.47
C GLU A 11 -4.47 3.14 -13.93
N GLU A 12 -5.19 2.20 -13.32
CA GLU A 12 -5.21 2.03 -11.87
C GLU A 12 -3.82 1.70 -11.34
N TYR A 13 -3.10 0.79 -12.02
CA TYR A 13 -1.71 0.49 -11.68
C TYR A 13 -0.83 1.73 -11.73
N LYS A 14 -0.91 2.52 -12.80
CA LYS A 14 -0.09 3.72 -12.95
C LYS A 14 -0.36 4.75 -11.85
N LYS A 15 -1.63 4.95 -11.47
CA LYS A 15 -2.02 5.85 -10.38
C LYS A 15 -1.51 5.33 -9.03
N ALA A 16 -1.76 4.07 -8.71
CA ALA A 16 -1.29 3.45 -7.47
C ALA A 16 0.24 3.45 -7.38
N TYR A 17 0.93 3.17 -8.49
CA TYR A 17 2.39 3.23 -8.58
C TYR A 17 2.93 4.63 -8.31
N GLN A 18 2.34 5.65 -8.95
CA GLN A 18 2.73 7.04 -8.71
C GLN A 18 2.54 7.42 -7.24
N GLN A 19 1.41 7.07 -6.63
CA GLN A 19 1.14 7.32 -5.21
C GLN A 19 2.10 6.54 -4.30
N SER A 20 2.48 5.31 -4.67
CA SER A 20 3.45 4.52 -3.91
C SER A 20 4.86 5.11 -3.91
N ILE A 21 5.17 6.00 -4.85
CA ILE A 21 6.46 6.68 -4.94
C ILE A 21 6.40 8.07 -4.32
N ASP A 22 5.31 8.80 -4.55
CA ASP A 22 5.13 10.16 -4.03
C ASP A 22 4.90 10.14 -2.51
N GLU A 23 4.07 9.21 -2.03
CA GLU A 23 3.71 9.06 -0.62
C GLU A 23 3.81 7.58 -0.16
N PRO A 24 5.01 6.98 -0.19
CA PRO A 24 5.21 5.58 0.14
C PRO A 24 4.74 5.25 1.57
N GLU A 25 5.01 6.12 2.54
CA GLU A 25 4.66 5.88 3.94
C GLU A 25 3.15 5.81 4.13
N SER A 26 2.39 6.79 3.63
CA SER A 26 0.93 6.81 3.73
C SER A 26 0.30 5.65 2.95
N PHE A 27 0.79 5.39 1.74
CA PHE A 27 0.26 4.35 0.86
C PHE A 27 0.46 2.95 1.44
N TRP A 28 1.69 2.61 1.83
CA TRP A 28 2.00 1.30 2.39
C TRP A 28 1.48 1.13 3.82
N ALA A 29 1.41 2.21 4.63
CA ALA A 29 0.76 2.15 5.94
C ALA A 29 -0.71 1.78 5.82
N GLY A 30 -1.45 2.46 4.94
CA GLY A 30 -2.87 2.19 4.73
C GLY A 30 -3.10 0.75 4.27
N ILE A 31 -2.28 0.22 3.37
CA ILE A 31 -2.36 -1.19 2.96
C ILE A 31 -2.07 -2.12 4.14
N ALA A 32 -0.99 -1.84 4.88
CA ALA A 32 -0.54 -2.66 5.99
C ALA A 32 -1.55 -2.66 7.16
N GLU A 33 -2.28 -1.57 7.40
CA GLU A 33 -3.31 -1.49 8.45
C GLU A 33 -4.47 -2.49 8.25
N HIS A 34 -4.73 -2.92 7.01
CA HIS A 34 -5.76 -3.91 6.73
C HIS A 34 -5.33 -5.34 7.09
N PHE A 35 -4.06 -5.55 7.44
CA PHE A 35 -3.56 -6.84 7.90
C PHE A 35 -3.53 -6.89 9.44
N SER A 36 -3.71 -8.09 9.98
CA SER A 36 -3.60 -8.32 11.43
C SER A 36 -2.16 -8.60 11.81
N TRP A 37 -1.51 -7.61 12.43
CA TRP A 37 -0.13 -7.72 12.88
C TRP A 37 -0.07 -8.18 14.32
N LYS A 38 0.80 -9.16 14.61
CA LYS A 38 1.13 -9.53 16.00
C LYS A 38 1.92 -8.43 16.71
N LYS A 39 2.73 -7.68 15.95
CA LYS A 39 3.42 -6.46 16.38
C LYS A 39 3.40 -5.49 15.22
N LYS A 40 2.85 -4.28 15.43
CA LYS A 40 2.84 -3.22 14.41
C LYS A 40 4.27 -2.74 14.14
N TRP A 41 4.51 -2.27 12.92
CA TRP A 41 5.79 -1.69 12.52
C TRP A 41 5.97 -0.29 13.13
N ASP A 42 7.22 0.08 13.44
CA ASP A 42 7.55 1.40 13.99
C ASP A 42 7.80 2.44 12.88
N LYS A 43 8.26 2.00 11.70
CA LYS A 43 8.46 2.83 10.51
C LYS A 43 7.94 2.11 9.28
N VAL A 44 7.24 2.83 8.40
CA VAL A 44 6.69 2.24 7.16
C VAL A 44 7.78 2.13 6.09
N LEU A 45 8.68 3.10 6.06
CA LEU A 45 9.80 3.17 5.14
C LEU A 45 11.04 3.63 5.91
N ASP A 46 12.16 2.94 5.71
CA ASP A 46 13.47 3.29 6.25
C ASP A 46 14.46 3.13 5.09
N TRP A 47 15.18 4.20 4.74
CA TRP A 47 16.13 4.26 3.62
C TRP A 47 17.57 4.15 4.10
#